data_AF-A0A6B8TFS7-F1
#
_entry.id   AF-A0A6B8TFS7-F1
#
_cell.length_a   1.000
_cell.length_b   1.000
_cell.length_c   1.000
_cell.angle_alpha   90.00
_cell.angle_beta   90.00
_cell.angle_gamma   90.00
#
_symmetry.space_group_name_H-M   'P 1'
#
loop_
_entity.id
_entity.type
_entity.pdbx_description
1 polymer ?
#
loop_
_entity_poly.entity_id
_entity_poly.type
_entity_poly.pdbx_seq_one_letter_code
_entity_poly.pdbx_strand_id
1 'polypeptide(L)'
;METFKIEIQELLSKTIETQAENIEEAIEKVNQMYRKEEIVLDYNDFVDKKIIPQTLMNEKEILIKEIIEYLYIEEKKHFEELEEPDNHIFSKIKKLKNLID
;
A
#
# COMPACT_ATOMS: atom_id res chain seq x y z
N MET A 1 20.42 -27.56 10.30
CA MET A 1 19.43 -26.54 10.72
C MET A 1 19.25 -25.61 9.55
N GLU A 2 18.02 -25.22 9.25
CA GLU A 2 17.69 -24.31 8.16
C GLU A 2 17.41 -22.91 8.72
N THR A 3 17.69 -21.89 7.92
CA THR A 3 17.44 -20.49 8.27
C THR A 3 16.21 -20.00 7.53
N PHE A 4 15.23 -19.47 8.27
CA PHE A 4 14.02 -18.90 7.71
C PHE A 4 14.01 -17.38 7.88
N LYS A 5 13.54 -16.67 6.85
CA LYS A 5 13.27 -15.24 6.94
C LYS A 5 11.80 -15.02 7.28
N ILE A 6 11.55 -14.41 8.42
CA ILE A 6 10.22 -14.12 8.95
C ILE A 6 10.17 -12.62 9.25
N GLU A 7 9.16 -11.95 8.72
CA GLU A 7 8.85 -10.56 9.05
C GLU A 7 7.82 -10.52 10.18
N ILE A 8 8.03 -9.60 11.13
CA ILE A 8 7.10 -9.32 12.23
C ILE A 8 6.67 -7.86 12.08
N GLN A 9 5.37 -7.63 11.98
CA GLN A 9 4.77 -6.30 11.91
C GLN A 9 3.85 -6.09 13.10
N GLU A 10 3.81 -4.86 13.61
CA GLU A 10 2.89 -4.45 14.67
C GLU A 10 2.05 -3.25 14.19
N LEU A 11 0.79 -3.22 14.60
CA LEU A 11 -0.10 -2.09 14.39
C LEU A 11 -0.37 -1.42 15.74
N LEU A 12 0.05 -0.16 15.86
CA LEU A 12 -0.28 0.70 17.00
C LEU A 12 -1.39 1.67 16.59
N SER A 13 -2.36 1.92 17.48
CA SER A 13 -3.46 2.85 17.23
C SER A 13 -3.83 3.64 18.47
N LYS A 14 -4.02 4.95 18.28
CA LYS A 14 -4.45 5.90 19.30
C LYS A 14 -5.50 6.82 18.71
N THR A 15 -6.61 7.01 19.41
CA THR A 15 -7.63 8.02 19.08
C THR A 15 -7.38 9.27 19.90
N ILE A 16 -7.36 10.43 19.26
CA ILE A 16 -7.17 11.73 19.90
C ILE A 16 -8.25 12.71 19.47
N GLU A 17 -8.50 13.70 20.33
CA GLU A 17 -9.38 14.82 20.05
C GLU A 17 -8.54 16.06 19.74
N THR A 18 -8.89 16.82 18.71
CA THR A 18 -8.21 18.05 18.33
C THR A 18 -9.21 19.08 17.80
N GLN A 19 -8.91 20.36 17.99
CA GLN A 19 -9.73 21.47 17.50
C GLN A 19 -9.18 21.96 16.16
N ALA A 20 -10.04 21.98 15.15
CA ALA A 20 -9.75 22.49 13.81
C ALA A 20 -11.03 23.00 13.14
N GLU A 21 -10.88 23.85 12.14
CA GLU A 21 -11.99 24.41 11.36
C GLU A 21 -12.55 23.38 10.37
N ASN A 22 -11.74 22.44 9.93
CA ASN A 22 -12.12 21.34 9.04
C ASN A 22 -11.22 20.10 9.20
N ILE A 23 -11.57 19.00 8.52
CA ILE A 23 -10.87 17.72 8.66
C ILE A 23 -9.44 17.73 8.08
N GLU A 24 -9.19 18.51 7.02
CA GLU A 24 -7.86 18.60 6.41
C GLU A 24 -6.88 19.30 7.37
N GLU A 25 -7.31 20.39 7.99
CA GLU A 25 -6.54 21.10 9.02
C GLU A 25 -6.33 20.22 10.26
N ALA A 26 -7.34 19.44 10.67
CA ALA A 26 -7.20 18.49 11.79
C ALA A 26 -6.10 17.45 11.50
N ILE A 27 -6.10 16.88 10.28
CA ILE A 27 -5.09 15.91 9.85
C ILE A 27 -3.70 16.56 9.80
N GLU A 28 -3.59 17.77 9.28
CA GLU A 28 -2.30 18.48 9.22
C GLU A 28 -1.75 18.77 10.62
N LYS A 29 -2.58 19.27 11.53
CA LYS A 29 -2.21 19.50 12.94
C LYS A 29 -1.71 18.22 13.60
N VAL A 30 -2.44 17.11 13.48
CA VAL A 30 -2.05 15.83 14.08
C VAL A 30 -0.74 15.32 13.48
N ASN A 31 -0.54 15.44 12.17
CA ASN A 31 0.72 15.09 11.53
C ASN A 31 1.90 15.91 12.05
N GLN A 32 1.71 17.21 12.29
CA GLN A 32 2.74 18.07 12.87
C GLN A 32 3.05 17.68 14.31
N MET A 33 2.03 17.41 15.13
CA MET A 33 2.20 16.94 16.52
C MET A 33 2.96 15.62 16.57
N TYR A 34 2.62 14.66 15.69
CA TYR A 34 3.34 13.39 15.58
C TYR A 34 4.81 13.58 15.17
N ARG A 35 5.08 14.44 14.18
CA ARG A 35 6.45 14.77 13.74
C ARG A 35 7.29 15.47 14.80
N LYS A 36 6.65 16.23 15.70
CA LYS A 36 7.29 16.90 16.83
C LYS A 36 7.36 16.03 18.08
N GLU A 37 6.93 14.77 17.99
CA GLU A 37 6.87 13.82 19.10
C GLU A 37 5.95 14.28 20.26
N GLU A 38 5.00 15.18 19.98
CA GLU A 38 3.94 15.56 20.92
C GLU A 38 2.89 14.44 21.06
N ILE A 39 2.73 13.64 20.00
CA ILE A 39 1.99 12.38 20.01
C ILE A 39 2.98 11.26 19.74
N VAL A 40 3.15 10.37 20.72
CA VAL A 40 3.96 9.15 20.58
C VAL A 40 3.04 7.96 20.84
N LEU A 41 3.11 6.95 19.99
CA LEU A 41 2.45 5.67 20.20
C LEU A 41 3.47 4.71 20.82
N ASP A 42 3.04 3.99 21.86
CA ASP A 42 3.88 3.02 22.57
C ASP A 42 3.20 1.66 22.71
N TYR A 43 3.76 0.78 23.54
CA TYR A 43 3.26 -0.58 23.72
C TYR A 43 1.81 -0.65 24.25
N ASN A 44 1.32 0.41 24.91
CA ASN A 44 -0.06 0.49 25.37
C ASN A 44 -1.05 0.71 24.21
N ASP A 45 -0.57 1.22 23.08
CA ASP A 45 -1.36 1.49 21.87
C ASP A 45 -1.40 0.28 20.93
N PHE A 46 -0.90 -0.88 21.35
CA PHE A 46 -0.85 -2.09 20.54
C PHE A 46 -2.26 -2.62 20.21
N VAL A 47 -2.51 -2.83 18.92
CA VAL A 47 -3.78 -3.37 18.42
C VAL A 47 -3.62 -4.77 17.83
N ASP A 48 -2.61 -4.99 17.01
CA ASP A 48 -2.45 -6.25 16.28
C ASP A 48 -0.99 -6.54 15.92
N LYS A 49 -0.68 -7.82 15.67
CA LYS A 49 0.60 -8.26 15.12
C LYS A 49 0.43 -9.27 14.00
N LYS A 50 1.32 -9.20 13.01
CA LYS A 50 1.39 -10.15 11.91
C LYS A 50 2.77 -10.79 11.85
N ILE A 51 2.78 -12.11 11.66
CA ILE A 51 3.99 -12.90 11.44
C ILE A 51 3.91 -13.43 10.02
N ILE A 52 4.78 -12.93 9.16
CA ILE A 52 4.73 -13.17 7.72
C ILE A 52 6.01 -13.91 7.31
N PRO A 53 5.91 -15.18 6.91
CA PRO A 53 7.01 -15.86 6.23
C PRO A 53 7.35 -15.10 4.94
N GLN A 54 8.61 -14.71 4.77
CA GLN A 54 9.01 -13.94 3.57
C GLN A 54 8.77 -14.72 2.27
N THR A 55 8.77 -16.06 2.34
CA THR A 55 8.42 -16.93 1.22
C THR A 55 7.01 -16.67 0.67
N LEU A 56 6.02 -16.41 1.52
CA LEU A 56 4.64 -16.11 1.10
C LEU A 56 4.52 -14.70 0.48
N MET A 57 5.31 -13.74 0.98
CA MET A 57 5.33 -12.39 0.41
C MET A 57 5.92 -12.43 -1.01
N ASN A 58 6.99 -13.19 -1.21
CA ASN A 58 7.57 -13.42 -2.53
C ASN A 58 6.58 -14.11 -3.48
N GLU A 59 5.86 -15.13 -3.01
CA GLU A 59 4.86 -15.83 -3.85
C GLU A 59 3.73 -14.89 -4.28
N LYS A 60 3.18 -14.09 -3.36
CA LYS A 60 2.16 -13.09 -3.68
C LYS A 60 2.67 -12.05 -4.70
N GLU A 61 3.88 -11.54 -4.53
CA GLU A 61 4.49 -10.59 -5.47
C GLU A 61 4.71 -11.21 -6.85
N ILE A 62 5.16 -12.47 -6.91
CA ILE A 62 5.31 -13.22 -8.16
C ILE A 62 3.95 -13.36 -8.86
N LEU A 63 2.91 -13.80 -8.15
CA LEU A 63 1.56 -13.95 -8.72
C LEU A 63 1.00 -12.62 -9.22
N ILE A 64 1.21 -11.52 -8.49
CA ILE A 64 0.79 -10.19 -8.93
C ILE A 64 1.52 -9.78 -10.21
N LYS A 65 2.84 -10.01 -10.29
CA LYS A 65 3.63 -9.74 -11.51
C LYS A 65 3.11 -10.54 -12.70
N GLU A 66 2.87 -11.83 -12.52
CA GLU A 66 2.34 -12.71 -13.58
C GLU A 66 0.96 -12.24 -14.08
N ILE A 67 0.05 -11.90 -13.16
CA ILE A 67 -1.28 -11.38 -13.52
C ILE A 67 -1.18 -10.05 -14.27
N ILE A 68 -0.35 -9.12 -13.80
CA ILE A 68 -0.18 -7.81 -14.43
C ILE A 68 0.41 -7.96 -15.84
N GLU A 69 1.42 -8.81 -16.02
CA GLU A 69 2.03 -9.04 -17.33
C GLU A 69 1.02 -9.62 -18.32
N TYR A 70 0.26 -10.64 -17.89
CA TYR A 70 -0.80 -11.22 -18.72
C TYR A 70 -1.84 -10.18 -19.16
N LEU A 71 -2.37 -9.41 -18.20
CA LEU A 71 -3.37 -8.38 -18.49
C LEU A 71 -2.79 -7.23 -19.33
N TYR A 72 -1.52 -6.87 -19.12
CA TYR A 72 -0.87 -5.81 -19.89
C TYR A 72 -0.82 -6.16 -21.37
N ILE A 73 -0.47 -7.41 -21.72
CA ILE A 73 -0.37 -7.86 -23.10
C ILE A 73 -1.76 -7.83 -23.77
N GLU A 74 -2.75 -8.43 -23.13
CA GLU A 74 -4.12 -8.50 -23.65
C GLU A 74 -4.72 -7.09 -23.82
N GLU A 75 -4.68 -6.27 -22.77
CA GLU A 75 -5.29 -4.95 -22.75
C GLU A 75 -4.55 -3.94 -23.63
N LYS A 76 -3.25 -4.13 -23.87
CA LYS A 76 -2.49 -3.29 -24.83
C LYS A 76 -3.04 -3.45 -26.24
N LYS A 77 -3.29 -4.69 -26.65
CA LYS A 77 -3.85 -4.99 -27.97
C LYS A 77 -5.23 -4.34 -28.11
N HIS A 78 -6.09 -4.51 -27.11
CA HIS A 78 -7.42 -3.87 -27.10
C HIS A 78 -7.33 -2.34 -27.12
N PHE A 79 -6.37 -1.75 -26.41
CA PHE A 79 -6.15 -0.31 -26.39
C PHE A 79 -5.69 0.25 -27.75
N GLU A 80 -4.80 -0.46 -28.45
CA GLU A 80 -4.28 -0.05 -29.76
C GLU A 80 -5.33 -0.14 -30.88
N GLU A 81 -6.37 -0.96 -30.69
CA GLU A 81 -7.47 -1.15 -31.64
C GLU A 81 -8.65 -0.16 -31.42
N LEU A 82 -8.61 0.68 -30.37
CA LEU A 82 -9.67 1.64 -30.05
C LEU A 82 -9.44 3.02 -30.67
N GLU A 83 -10.47 3.57 -31.33
CA GLU A 83 -10.45 4.93 -31.88
C GLU A 83 -10.59 6.02 -30.79
N GLU A 84 -11.18 5.71 -29.63
CA GLU A 84 -11.34 6.61 -28.47
C GLU A 84 -10.82 5.97 -27.16
N PRO A 85 -9.58 6.28 -26.75
CA PRO A 85 -8.89 5.57 -25.65
C PRO A 85 -9.20 6.07 -24.22
N ASP A 86 -10.12 7.04 -24.05
CA ASP A 86 -10.29 7.70 -22.76
C ASP A 86 -10.80 6.73 -21.66
N ASN A 87 -10.11 6.72 -20.52
CA ASN A 87 -10.37 5.85 -19.34
C ASN A 87 -10.17 4.33 -19.56
N HIS A 88 -9.43 3.89 -20.58
CA HIS A 88 -9.12 2.47 -20.75
C HIS A 88 -8.28 1.88 -19.60
N ILE A 89 -8.57 0.64 -19.20
CA ILE A 89 -7.93 -0.03 -18.06
C ILE A 89 -6.42 -0.22 -18.27
N PHE A 90 -5.98 -0.34 -19.52
CA PHE A 90 -4.57 -0.44 -19.91
C PHE A 90 -3.69 0.65 -19.27
N SER A 91 -4.14 1.90 -19.22
CA SER A 91 -3.37 3.01 -18.62
C SER A 91 -3.13 2.80 -17.12
N LYS A 92 -4.11 2.21 -16.41
CA LYS A 92 -3.99 1.86 -14.98
C LYS A 92 -3.05 0.66 -14.80
N ILE A 93 -3.17 -0.37 -15.65
CA ILE A 93 -2.29 -1.55 -15.64
C ILE A 93 -0.84 -1.15 -15.94
N LYS A 94 -0.61 -0.30 -16.93
CA LYS A 94 0.73 0.24 -17.25
C LYS A 94 1.35 0.98 -16.07
N LYS A 95 0.57 1.78 -15.34
CA LYS A 95 1.05 2.47 -14.13
C LYS A 95 1.38 1.48 -13.02
N LEU A 96 0.53 0.48 -12.78
CA LEU A 96 0.78 -0.56 -11.79
C LEU A 96 2.04 -1.37 -12.12
N LYS A 97 2.24 -1.76 -13.38
CA LYS A 97 3.45 -2.45 -13.84
C LYS A 97 4.72 -1.69 -13.47
N ASN A 98 4.76 -0.38 -13.74
CA ASN A 98 5.91 0.47 -13.42
C ASN A 98 6.17 0.67 -11.91
N LEU A 99 5.18 0.41 -11.04
CA LEU A 99 5.36 0.53 -9.58
C LEU A 99 5.88 -0.77 -8.95
N ILE A 100 5.81 -1.88 -9.69
CA ILE A 100 6.09 -3.24 -9.19
C ILE A 100 7.36 -3.83 -9.84
N ASP A 101 7.78 -3.30 -11.01
CA ASP A 101 9.11 -3.53 -11.62
C ASP A 101 10.22 -2.80 -10.84
#